data_AF-A0A523E9P0-F1
#
_entry.id   AF-A0A523E9P0-F1
#
_cell.length_a   1.000
_cell.length_b   1.000
_cell.length_c   1.000
_cell.angle_alpha   90.00
_cell.angle_beta   90.00
_cell.angle_gamma   90.00
#
_symmetry.space_group_name_H-M   'P 1'
#
loop_
_entity.id
_entity.type
_entity.pdbx_description
1 polymer ?
#
loop_
_entity_poly.entity_id
_entity_poly.type
_entity_poly.pdbx_seq_one_letter_code
_entity_poly.pdbx_strand_id
1 'polypeptide(L)'
;MANDPTPDVEPRFSPDGSWIAFASYRTGKRAIWIVPSVGEPARLVAEMDMDLWKPSWSPDGEFLAFNSFDIWVVPVNGGPPRQLTTTGEPILNMQSEWSPDGREIIYSSSGRLWRVSVNGGEASPLTRGPAHGARWSNDGRRIFFQGVRERQPDIWVLDLEDSSERPVTDLAGRRGELASIALHENAIYFTWRENLGDLWVMDVEQ
;
A
#
# COMPACT_ATOMS: atom_id res chain seq x y z
N MET A 1 -14.90 6.53 22.86
CA MET A 1 -13.48 6.95 22.82
C MET A 1 -12.67 5.85 23.46
N ALA A 2 -11.96 5.05 22.66
CA ALA A 2 -11.13 3.96 23.16
C ALA A 2 -9.79 4.52 23.67
N ASN A 3 -9.51 4.31 24.96
CA ASN A 3 -8.27 4.69 25.62
C ASN A 3 -7.28 3.51 25.46
N ASP A 4 -6.59 3.44 24.33
CA ASP A 4 -5.51 2.47 24.06
C ASP A 4 -4.20 3.25 23.81
N PRO A 5 -3.09 2.90 24.49
CA PRO A 5 -1.80 3.59 24.33
C PRO A 5 -1.12 3.37 22.96
N THR A 6 -1.69 2.56 22.06
CA THR A 6 -1.17 2.39 20.69
C THR A 6 -2.10 3.00 19.64
N PRO A 7 -1.59 3.80 18.67
CA PRO A 7 -2.44 4.40 17.64
C PRO A 7 -3.13 3.33 16.78
N ASP A 8 -4.43 3.50 16.51
CA ASP A 8 -5.06 2.85 15.37
C ASP A 8 -4.41 3.37 14.09
N VAL A 9 -3.93 2.48 13.23
CA VAL A 9 -3.13 2.86 12.05
C VAL A 9 -3.74 2.34 10.75
N GLU A 10 -3.45 3.06 9.68
CA GLU A 10 -3.68 2.64 8.29
C GLU A 10 -5.15 2.42 7.91
N PRO A 11 -6.06 3.36 8.22
CA PRO A 11 -7.46 3.20 7.85
C PRO A 11 -7.62 3.10 6.32
N ARG A 12 -8.54 2.23 5.88
CA ARG A 12 -8.97 2.09 4.48
C ARG A 12 -10.49 2.01 4.39
N PHE A 13 -11.09 2.89 3.62
CA PHE A 13 -12.49 2.78 3.27
C PHE A 13 -12.75 1.54 2.41
N SER A 14 -13.89 0.90 2.60
CA SER A 14 -14.42 -0.08 1.66
C SER A 14 -14.74 0.58 0.31
N PRO A 15 -14.83 -0.19 -0.78
CA PRO A 15 -15.11 0.36 -2.12
C PRO A 15 -16.43 1.15 -2.19
N ASP A 16 -17.43 0.74 -1.41
CA ASP A 16 -18.73 1.40 -1.30
C ASP A 16 -18.75 2.54 -0.26
N GLY A 17 -17.66 2.76 0.46
CA GLY A 17 -17.53 3.79 1.51
C GLY A 17 -18.31 3.50 2.80
N SER A 18 -18.96 2.34 2.93
CA SER A 18 -19.79 1.99 4.08
C SER A 18 -18.97 1.57 5.31
N TRP A 19 -17.72 1.15 5.12
CA TRP A 19 -16.86 0.60 6.17
C TRP A 19 -15.46 1.21 6.13
N ILE A 20 -14.77 1.15 7.27
CA ILE A 20 -13.35 1.46 7.41
C ILE A 20 -12.67 0.23 8.01
N ALA A 21 -11.67 -0.32 7.32
CA ALA A 21 -10.78 -1.35 7.84
C ALA A 21 -9.53 -0.71 8.45
N PHE A 22 -9.02 -1.28 9.54
CA PHE A 22 -7.87 -0.76 10.25
C PHE A 22 -7.21 -1.84 11.12
N ALA A 23 -5.93 -1.64 11.45
CA ALA A 23 -5.20 -2.50 12.39
C ALA A 23 -5.30 -1.94 13.81
N SER A 24 -5.57 -2.80 14.80
CA SER A 24 -5.76 -2.38 16.19
C SER A 24 -5.24 -3.42 17.19
N TYR A 25 -4.76 -2.95 18.35
CA TYR A 25 -4.16 -3.79 19.41
C TYR A 25 -5.16 -4.26 20.48
N ARG A 26 -6.46 -4.06 20.26
CA ARG A 26 -7.53 -4.33 21.24
C ARG A 26 -7.58 -5.76 21.79
N THR A 27 -6.95 -6.73 21.12
CA THR A 27 -6.89 -8.12 21.57
C THR A 27 -5.56 -8.52 22.23
N GLY A 28 -4.66 -7.56 22.45
CA GLY A 28 -3.32 -7.81 22.99
C GLY A 28 -2.27 -8.16 21.92
N LYS A 29 -2.67 -8.17 20.65
CA LYS A 29 -1.83 -8.26 19.44
C LYS A 29 -2.50 -7.46 18.32
N ARG A 30 -1.76 -7.08 17.27
CA ARG A 30 -2.36 -6.34 16.15
C ARG A 30 -3.25 -7.26 15.33
N ALA A 31 -4.52 -6.94 15.31
CA ALA A 31 -5.54 -7.64 14.57
C ALA A 31 -6.23 -6.71 13.56
N ILE A 32 -6.91 -7.28 12.56
CA ILE A 32 -7.65 -6.50 11.57
C ILE A 32 -9.10 -6.36 12.00
N TRP A 33 -9.54 -5.11 12.09
CA TRP A 33 -10.88 -4.72 12.47
C TRP A 33 -11.55 -3.95 11.33
N ILE A 34 -12.87 -3.94 11.34
CA ILE A 34 -13.66 -3.00 10.56
C ILE A 34 -14.66 -2.26 11.44
N VAL A 35 -15.04 -1.06 11.03
CA VAL A 35 -16.06 -0.23 11.67
C VAL A 35 -16.92 0.42 10.58
N PRO A 36 -18.24 0.61 10.78
CA PRO A 36 -19.03 1.43 9.86
C PRO A 36 -18.38 2.81 9.68
N SER A 37 -18.48 3.38 8.48
CA SER A 37 -17.92 4.73 8.21
C SER A 37 -18.59 5.83 9.04
N VAL A 38 -19.80 5.55 9.53
CA VAL A 38 -20.56 6.40 10.46
C VAL A 38 -20.16 6.20 11.94
N GLY A 39 -19.26 5.27 12.24
CA GLY A 39 -18.77 4.98 13.59
C GLY A 39 -19.14 3.58 14.10
N GLU A 40 -19.13 3.41 15.41
CA GLU A 40 -19.29 2.14 16.14
C GLU A 40 -20.58 1.34 15.79
N PRO A 41 -20.61 0.00 16.02
CA PRO A 41 -19.57 -0.81 16.65
C PRO A 41 -18.51 -1.35 15.67
N ALA A 42 -17.24 -1.28 16.07
CA ALA A 42 -16.17 -2.00 15.40
C ALA A 42 -16.29 -3.52 15.66
N ARG A 43 -15.90 -4.33 14.66
CA ARG A 43 -15.83 -5.80 14.77
C ARG A 43 -14.51 -6.35 14.26
N LEU A 44 -14.07 -7.44 14.89
CA LEU A 44 -12.88 -8.20 14.50
C LEU A 44 -13.15 -8.95 13.20
N VAL A 45 -12.20 -8.93 12.27
CA VAL A 45 -12.25 -9.70 11.01
C VAL A 45 -11.18 -10.78 10.97
N ALA A 46 -9.94 -10.46 11.38
CA ALA A 46 -8.86 -11.43 11.41
C ALA A 46 -7.95 -11.22 12.62
N GLU A 47 -7.55 -12.34 13.21
CA GLU A 47 -6.57 -12.43 14.27
C GLU A 47 -5.70 -13.67 14.03
N MET A 48 -4.38 -13.54 14.25
CA MET A 48 -3.40 -14.62 14.12
C MET A 48 -2.42 -14.55 15.29
N ASP A 49 -1.50 -15.51 15.42
CA ASP A 49 -0.42 -15.49 16.41
C ASP A 49 0.76 -14.60 16.00
N MET A 50 0.48 -13.60 15.16
CA MET A 50 1.42 -12.62 14.61
C MET A 50 0.68 -11.28 14.45
N ASP A 51 1.42 -10.17 14.42
CA ASP A 51 0.86 -8.85 14.17
C ASP A 51 0.42 -8.68 12.71
N LEU A 52 -0.82 -8.21 12.53
CA LEU A 52 -1.43 -7.94 11.22
C LEU A 52 -1.39 -6.44 10.89
N TRP A 53 -1.06 -6.12 9.64
CA TRP A 53 -0.82 -4.73 9.20
C TRP A 53 -1.47 -4.42 7.85
N LYS A 54 -1.69 -3.13 7.57
CA LYS A 54 -2.05 -2.58 6.25
C LYS A 54 -3.21 -3.33 5.59
N PRO A 55 -4.40 -3.36 6.21
CA PRO A 55 -5.56 -3.96 5.56
C PRO A 55 -5.87 -3.24 4.24
N SER A 56 -6.32 -3.97 3.23
CA SER A 56 -6.79 -3.44 1.95
C SER A 56 -7.99 -4.25 1.44
N TRP A 57 -9.04 -3.53 1.05
CA TRP A 57 -10.28 -4.14 0.56
C TRP A 57 -10.12 -4.66 -0.86
N SER A 58 -10.70 -5.83 -1.14
CA SER A 58 -10.97 -6.25 -2.51
C SER A 58 -11.97 -5.28 -3.18
N PRO A 59 -11.95 -5.15 -4.51
CA PRO A 59 -12.84 -4.24 -5.22
C PRO A 59 -14.34 -4.54 -5.04
N ASP A 60 -14.68 -5.80 -4.80
CA ASP A 60 -16.05 -6.26 -4.50
C ASP A 60 -16.45 -6.07 -3.02
N GLY A 61 -15.51 -5.72 -2.14
CA GLY A 61 -15.74 -5.57 -0.71
C GLY A 61 -15.92 -6.88 0.06
N GLU A 62 -15.74 -8.04 -0.56
CA GLU A 62 -15.96 -9.35 0.09
C GLU A 62 -14.74 -9.84 0.87
N PHE A 63 -13.55 -9.31 0.59
CA PHE A 63 -12.28 -9.74 1.16
C PHE A 63 -11.44 -8.57 1.67
N LEU A 64 -10.59 -8.87 2.64
CA LEU A 64 -9.47 -8.02 3.06
C LEU A 64 -8.17 -8.75 2.81
N ALA A 65 -7.23 -8.09 2.13
CA ALA A 65 -5.83 -8.46 2.18
C ALA A 65 -5.15 -7.73 3.35
N PHE A 66 -4.11 -8.34 3.91
CA PHE A 66 -3.29 -7.74 4.96
C PHE A 66 -1.90 -8.39 4.96
N ASN A 67 -0.97 -7.76 5.68
CA ASN A 67 0.40 -8.25 5.78
C ASN A 67 0.70 -8.82 7.16
N SER A 68 1.44 -9.91 7.16
CA SER A 68 2.13 -10.47 8.34
C SER A 68 3.37 -11.21 7.84
N PHE A 69 4.41 -10.44 7.47
CA PHE A 69 5.59 -10.87 6.70
C PHE A 69 5.31 -11.35 5.27
N ASP A 70 4.15 -11.96 5.05
CA ASP A 70 3.58 -12.38 3.78
C ASP A 70 2.25 -11.68 3.51
N ILE A 71 1.70 -11.83 2.29
CA ILE A 71 0.33 -11.44 1.95
C ILE A 71 -0.64 -12.53 2.39
N TRP A 72 -1.68 -12.10 3.10
CA TRP A 72 -2.82 -12.92 3.51
C TRP A 72 -4.11 -12.28 3.02
N VAL A 73 -5.13 -13.12 2.80
CA VAL A 73 -6.49 -12.70 2.45
C VAL A 73 -7.49 -13.39 3.38
N VAL A 74 -8.50 -12.64 3.84
CA VAL A 74 -9.59 -13.15 4.68
C VAL A 74 -10.95 -12.68 4.15
N PRO A 75 -12.00 -13.51 4.21
CA PRO A 75 -13.36 -13.04 3.94
C PRO A 75 -13.80 -12.03 4.99
N VAL A 76 -14.40 -10.93 4.56
CA VAL A 76 -14.88 -9.85 5.45
C VAL A 76 -15.93 -10.36 6.44
N ASN A 77 -16.78 -11.30 6.01
CA ASN A 77 -17.82 -11.91 6.84
C ASN A 77 -17.31 -13.01 7.79
N GLY A 78 -15.99 -13.21 7.86
CA GLY A 78 -15.35 -14.20 8.71
C GLY A 78 -15.00 -15.49 7.98
N GLY A 79 -14.10 -16.26 8.58
CA GLY A 79 -13.48 -17.44 8.00
C GLY A 79 -11.97 -17.44 8.26
N PRO A 80 -11.27 -18.55 7.98
CA PRO A 80 -9.82 -18.60 8.17
C PRO A 80 -9.12 -17.70 7.14
N PRO A 81 -8.10 -16.91 7.55
CA PRO A 81 -7.20 -16.28 6.62
C PRO A 81 -6.44 -17.31 5.77
N ARG A 82 -6.17 -16.96 4.53
CA ARG A 82 -5.38 -17.75 3.59
C ARG A 82 -4.13 -16.98 3.18
N GLN A 83 -2.99 -17.62 3.31
CA GLN A 83 -1.70 -17.11 2.86
C GLN A 83 -1.64 -17.16 1.32
N LEU A 84 -1.16 -16.08 0.69
CA LEU A 84 -0.95 -16.01 -0.75
C LEU A 84 0.52 -16.13 -1.15
N THR A 85 1.43 -15.66 -0.30
CA THR A 85 2.87 -15.66 -0.58
C THR A 85 3.63 -16.41 0.50
N THR A 86 4.78 -16.95 0.11
CA THR A 86 5.76 -17.54 1.04
C THR A 86 7.13 -16.98 0.68
N THR A 87 7.36 -15.71 0.98
CA THR A 87 8.55 -15.00 0.48
C THR A 87 9.83 -15.40 1.20
N GLY A 88 9.74 -16.12 2.32
CA GLY A 88 10.87 -16.63 3.11
C GLY A 88 11.67 -15.54 3.84
N GLU A 89 11.52 -14.29 3.42
CA GLU A 89 12.12 -13.10 4.03
C GLU A 89 11.04 -12.23 4.68
N PRO A 90 11.28 -11.70 5.90
CA PRO A 90 10.36 -10.79 6.58
C PRO A 90 10.10 -9.52 5.75
N ILE A 91 8.93 -9.38 5.14
CA ILE A 91 8.61 -8.16 4.39
C ILE A 91 7.94 -7.13 5.30
N LEU A 92 8.77 -6.28 5.90
CA LEU A 92 8.31 -5.16 6.71
C LEU A 92 7.73 -4.05 5.83
N ASN A 93 6.63 -3.43 6.28
CA ASN A 93 6.03 -2.23 5.69
C ASN A 93 5.52 -2.38 4.24
N MET A 94 5.09 -3.56 3.82
CA MET A 94 4.59 -3.81 2.46
C MET A 94 3.26 -3.10 2.17
N GLN A 95 3.16 -2.23 1.16
CA GLN A 95 1.83 -1.83 0.67
C GLN A 95 1.39 -2.87 -0.36
N SER A 96 0.18 -3.41 -0.18
CA SER A 96 -0.49 -4.25 -1.15
C SER A 96 -1.63 -3.49 -1.79
N GLU A 97 -1.95 -3.86 -3.02
CA GLU A 97 -3.08 -3.29 -3.76
C GLU A 97 -3.73 -4.36 -4.62
N TRP A 98 -5.06 -4.44 -4.55
CA TRP A 98 -5.84 -5.32 -5.39
C TRP A 98 -5.91 -4.78 -6.82
N SER A 99 -5.85 -5.68 -7.81
CA SER A 99 -6.23 -5.32 -9.17
C SER A 99 -7.69 -4.89 -9.22
N PRO A 100 -8.10 -3.99 -10.13
CA PRO A 100 -9.49 -3.52 -10.22
C PRO A 100 -10.52 -4.64 -10.47
N ASP A 101 -10.09 -5.73 -11.09
CA ASP A 101 -10.91 -6.93 -11.34
C ASP A 101 -10.93 -7.94 -10.17
N GLY A 102 -10.17 -7.66 -9.09
CA GLY A 102 -10.11 -8.48 -7.89
C GLY A 102 -9.36 -9.81 -8.03
N ARG A 103 -8.61 -10.02 -9.12
CA ARG A 103 -7.95 -11.30 -9.42
C ARG A 103 -6.50 -11.39 -9.00
N GLU A 104 -5.83 -10.26 -8.83
CA GLU A 104 -4.41 -10.20 -8.48
C GLU A 104 -4.18 -9.20 -7.34
N ILE A 105 -3.08 -9.39 -6.62
CA ILE A 105 -2.56 -8.42 -5.67
C ILE A 105 -1.14 -8.07 -6.11
N ILE A 106 -0.87 -6.77 -6.20
CA ILE A 106 0.48 -6.23 -6.37
C ILE A 106 1.05 -5.81 -5.03
N TYR A 107 2.33 -6.03 -4.84
CA TYR A 107 3.02 -5.72 -3.59
C TYR A 107 4.50 -5.40 -3.80
N SER A 108 5.08 -4.64 -2.88
CA SER A 108 6.51 -4.31 -2.91
C SER A 108 7.33 -5.35 -2.16
N SER A 109 8.33 -5.96 -2.80
CA SER A 109 9.30 -6.84 -2.15
C SER A 109 10.70 -6.67 -2.73
N SER A 110 11.71 -6.62 -1.85
CA SER A 110 13.13 -6.46 -2.20
C SER A 110 13.39 -5.30 -3.19
N GLY A 111 12.68 -4.18 -2.97
CA GLY A 111 12.80 -2.98 -3.79
C GLY A 111 12.14 -3.05 -5.17
N ARG A 112 11.37 -4.09 -5.49
CA ARG A 112 10.62 -4.24 -6.74
C ARG A 112 9.15 -4.46 -6.49
N LEU A 113 8.34 -4.29 -7.52
CA LEU A 113 6.95 -4.73 -7.49
C LEU A 113 6.83 -6.17 -7.97
N TRP A 114 5.98 -6.91 -7.28
CA TRP A 114 5.60 -8.28 -7.56
C TRP A 114 4.10 -8.36 -7.67
N ARG A 115 3.61 -9.38 -8.37
CA ARG A 115 2.19 -9.73 -8.40
C ARG A 115 1.98 -11.19 -8.04
N VAL A 116 0.84 -11.45 -7.40
CA VAL A 116 0.38 -12.81 -7.07
C VAL A 116 -1.12 -12.91 -7.36
N SER A 117 -1.56 -14.07 -7.84
CA SER A 117 -2.98 -14.36 -7.99
C SER A 117 -3.65 -14.43 -6.62
N VAL A 118 -4.88 -13.94 -6.53
CA VAL A 118 -5.66 -14.06 -5.28
C VAL A 118 -5.92 -15.52 -4.93
N ASN A 119 -5.88 -16.45 -5.89
CA ASN A 119 -5.99 -17.88 -5.62
C ASN A 119 -4.67 -18.52 -5.12
N GLY A 120 -3.62 -17.72 -4.94
CA GLY A 120 -2.28 -18.18 -4.61
C GLY A 120 -1.48 -18.61 -5.85
N GLY A 121 -0.31 -19.19 -5.62
CA GLY A 121 0.62 -19.62 -6.66
C GLY A 121 1.95 -18.89 -6.58
N GLU A 122 2.80 -19.09 -7.59
CA GLU A 122 4.10 -18.45 -7.65
C GLU A 122 3.95 -16.96 -7.99
N ALA A 123 4.53 -16.10 -7.16
CA ALA A 123 4.57 -14.67 -7.43
C ALA A 123 5.56 -14.37 -8.57
N SER A 124 5.23 -13.39 -9.41
CA SER A 124 6.08 -12.99 -10.54
C SER A 124 6.52 -11.52 -10.40
N PRO A 125 7.74 -11.17 -10.83
CA PRO A 125 8.19 -9.79 -10.84
C PRO A 125 7.40 -8.99 -11.87
N LEU A 126 7.01 -7.77 -11.50
CA LEU A 126 6.19 -6.90 -12.31
C LEU A 126 7.01 -5.78 -12.98
N THR A 127 8.05 -5.27 -12.29
CA THR A 127 8.88 -4.17 -12.79
C THR A 127 10.33 -4.59 -13.06
N ARG A 128 10.97 -3.96 -14.05
CA ARG A 128 12.36 -4.22 -14.46
C ARG A 128 13.39 -3.67 -13.46
N GLY A 129 13.05 -2.59 -12.76
CA GLY A 129 13.93 -1.93 -11.81
C GLY A 129 13.24 -1.56 -10.50
N PRO A 130 13.93 -0.78 -9.62
CA PRO A 130 13.40 -0.39 -8.33
C PRO A 130 12.04 0.31 -8.44
N ALA A 131 11.08 -0.13 -7.64
CA ALA A 131 9.72 0.36 -7.70
C ALA A 131 8.99 0.19 -6.35
N HIS A 132 8.21 1.21 -5.97
CA HIS A 132 7.40 1.20 -4.74
C HIS A 132 6.13 2.05 -4.89
N GLY A 133 5.20 1.86 -3.95
CA GLY A 133 3.99 2.68 -3.87
C GLY A 133 3.09 2.56 -5.10
N ALA A 134 2.93 1.35 -5.62
CA ALA A 134 2.13 1.09 -6.82
C ALA A 134 0.67 1.53 -6.67
N ARG A 135 0.06 1.95 -7.78
CA ARG A 135 -1.34 2.33 -7.92
C ARG A 135 -1.89 1.82 -9.25
N TRP A 136 -2.96 1.05 -9.22
CA TRP A 136 -3.67 0.60 -10.43
C TRP A 136 -4.46 1.75 -11.06
N SER A 137 -4.46 1.83 -12.40
CA SER A 137 -5.49 2.59 -13.10
C SER A 137 -6.86 1.90 -12.94
N ASN A 138 -7.95 2.67 -12.92
CA ASN A 138 -9.29 2.14 -12.72
C ASN A 138 -9.70 1.08 -13.75
N ASP A 139 -9.17 1.15 -14.97
CA ASP A 139 -9.42 0.21 -16.07
C ASP A 139 -8.53 -1.05 -16.01
N GLY A 140 -7.60 -1.14 -15.05
CA GLY A 140 -6.69 -2.27 -14.87
C GLY A 140 -5.64 -2.41 -15.97
N ARG A 141 -5.44 -1.41 -16.83
CA ARG A 141 -4.47 -1.50 -17.95
C ARG A 141 -3.08 -1.01 -17.59
N ARG A 142 -2.98 -0.14 -16.59
CA ARG A 142 -1.74 0.54 -16.22
C ARG A 142 -1.49 0.47 -14.72
N ILE A 143 -0.21 0.48 -14.36
CA ILE A 143 0.24 0.58 -12.98
C ILE A 143 1.17 1.79 -12.89
N PHE A 144 0.83 2.72 -12.02
CA PHE A 144 1.68 3.87 -11.69
C PHE A 144 2.47 3.55 -10.43
N PHE A 145 3.74 3.90 -10.41
CA PHE A 145 4.60 3.62 -9.26
C PHE A 145 5.70 4.66 -9.14
N GLN A 146 6.25 4.78 -7.94
CA GLN A 146 7.46 5.56 -7.74
C GLN A 146 8.65 4.69 -8.15
N GLY A 147 9.46 5.18 -9.08
CA GLY A 147 10.61 4.47 -9.60
C GLY A 147 11.87 5.29 -9.45
N VAL A 148 12.99 4.62 -9.23
CA VAL A 148 14.33 5.24 -9.30
C VAL A 148 15.10 4.56 -10.42
N ARG A 149 15.58 5.34 -11.39
CA ARG A 149 16.49 4.90 -12.46
C ARG A 149 17.66 5.86 -12.51
N GLU A 150 18.88 5.34 -12.61
CA GLU A 150 20.10 6.16 -12.62
C GLU A 150 20.19 7.20 -11.49
N ARG A 151 19.68 6.83 -10.29
CA ARG A 151 19.57 7.69 -9.10
C ARG A 151 18.60 8.87 -9.22
N GLN A 152 17.71 8.85 -10.21
CA GLN A 152 16.68 9.86 -10.42
C GLN A 152 15.32 9.29 -10.01
N PRO A 153 14.64 9.87 -9.00
CA PRO A 153 13.28 9.49 -8.64
C PRO A 153 12.28 10.09 -9.64
N ASP A 154 11.31 9.29 -10.07
CA ASP A 154 10.22 9.74 -10.93
C ASP A 154 8.95 8.93 -10.65
N ILE A 155 7.81 9.41 -11.16
CA ILE A 155 6.61 8.61 -11.27
C ILE A 155 6.67 7.89 -12.61
N TRP A 156 6.61 6.56 -12.56
CA TRP A 156 6.63 5.70 -13.74
C TRP A 156 5.25 5.11 -13.99
N VAL A 157 4.99 4.78 -15.25
CA VAL A 157 3.86 3.96 -15.66
C VAL A 157 4.37 2.68 -16.31
N LEU A 158 3.78 1.56 -15.92
CA LEU A 158 3.85 0.28 -16.61
C LEU A 158 2.53 0.09 -17.37
N ASP A 159 2.61 -0.08 -18.68
CA ASP A 159 1.48 -0.54 -19.50
C ASP A 159 1.50 -2.07 -19.56
N LEU A 160 0.38 -2.71 -19.24
CA LEU A 160 0.30 -4.16 -19.15
C LEU A 160 0.03 -4.84 -20.49
N GLU A 161 -0.43 -4.10 -21.51
CA GLU A 161 -0.69 -4.65 -22.84
C GLU A 161 0.61 -5.02 -23.54
N ASP A 162 1.62 -4.14 -23.47
CA ASP A 162 2.91 -4.30 -24.13
C ASP A 162 4.11 -4.43 -23.17
N SER A 163 3.86 -4.39 -21.86
CA SER A 163 4.89 -4.43 -20.81
C SER A 163 5.93 -3.29 -20.92
N SER A 164 5.53 -2.14 -21.47
CA SER A 164 6.38 -0.95 -21.56
C SER A 164 6.41 -0.17 -20.25
N GLU A 165 7.59 0.31 -19.87
CA GLU A 165 7.80 1.19 -18.71
C GLU A 165 8.33 2.54 -19.19
N ARG A 166 7.74 3.65 -18.73
CA ARG A 166 8.24 5.00 -18.99
C ARG A 166 7.95 5.97 -17.83
N PRO A 167 8.77 7.00 -17.61
CA PRO A 167 8.43 8.07 -16.69
C PRO A 167 7.21 8.85 -17.21
N VAL A 168 6.40 9.35 -16.30
CA VAL A 168 5.26 10.25 -16.58
C VAL A 168 5.46 11.64 -15.98
N THR A 169 6.49 11.84 -15.17
CA THR A 169 6.94 13.16 -14.74
C THR A 169 8.38 13.41 -15.21
N ASP A 170 8.88 14.61 -14.92
CA ASP A 170 10.29 14.98 -15.09
C ASP A 170 10.73 15.66 -13.79
N LEU A 171 11.04 14.82 -12.80
CA LEU A 171 11.45 15.25 -11.46
C LEU A 171 12.98 15.27 -11.31
N ALA A 172 13.71 14.94 -12.38
CA ALA A 172 15.16 14.90 -12.40
C ALA A 172 15.76 16.25 -11.98
N GLY A 173 16.71 16.21 -11.04
CA GLY A 173 17.41 17.39 -10.55
C GLY A 173 16.56 18.38 -9.74
N ARG A 174 15.27 18.12 -9.53
CA ARG A 174 14.42 18.95 -8.67
C ARG A 174 14.80 18.75 -7.21
N ARG A 175 14.86 19.84 -6.45
CA ARG A 175 15.10 19.80 -5.00
C ARG A 175 13.87 19.22 -4.31
N GLY A 176 14.05 18.21 -3.47
CA GLY A 176 12.99 17.60 -2.67
C GLY A 176 12.91 16.09 -2.87
N GLU A 177 11.88 15.49 -2.29
CA GLU A 177 11.63 14.05 -2.31
C GLU A 177 10.17 13.75 -2.66
N LEU A 178 9.97 12.87 -3.64
CA LEU A 178 8.66 12.30 -3.94
C LEU A 178 8.27 11.33 -2.82
N ALA A 179 7.10 11.52 -2.20
CA ALA A 179 6.71 10.75 -1.03
C ALA A 179 5.52 9.80 -1.27
N SER A 180 4.33 10.32 -1.61
CA SER A 180 3.15 9.50 -1.87
C SER A 180 2.56 9.82 -3.23
N ILE A 181 1.88 8.81 -3.81
CA ILE A 181 1.08 8.95 -5.02
C ILE A 181 -0.33 8.42 -4.77
N ALA A 182 -1.31 9.05 -5.40
CA ALA A 182 -2.70 8.64 -5.43
C ALA A 182 -3.27 8.90 -6.82
N LEU A 183 -4.28 8.11 -7.19
CA LEU A 183 -4.98 8.23 -8.47
C LEU A 183 -6.44 8.52 -8.21
N HIS A 184 -7.01 9.41 -9.03
CA HIS A 184 -8.46 9.56 -9.11
C HIS A 184 -8.83 10.03 -10.52
N GLU A 185 -9.78 9.32 -11.14
CA GLU A 185 -10.16 9.52 -12.54
C GLU A 185 -8.94 9.49 -13.48
N ASN A 186 -8.64 10.62 -14.12
CA ASN A 186 -7.52 10.79 -15.05
C ASN A 186 -6.36 11.60 -14.46
N ALA A 187 -6.32 11.78 -13.14
CA ALA A 187 -5.29 12.58 -12.47
C ALA A 187 -4.42 11.74 -11.53
N ILE A 188 -3.12 12.07 -11.52
CA ILE A 188 -2.15 11.61 -10.52
C ILE A 188 -1.94 12.74 -9.52
N TYR A 189 -2.21 12.47 -8.26
CA TYR A 189 -1.88 13.34 -7.15
C TYR A 189 -0.63 12.82 -6.48
N PHE A 190 0.31 13.69 -6.15
CA PHE A 190 1.51 13.29 -5.42
C PHE A 190 1.97 14.39 -4.48
N THR A 191 2.64 13.99 -3.40
CA THR A 191 3.26 14.93 -2.47
C THR A 191 4.75 15.02 -2.75
N TRP A 192 5.25 16.23 -2.88
CA TRP A 192 6.67 16.55 -2.99
C TRP A 192 7.14 17.26 -1.72
N ARG A 193 8.12 16.68 -1.03
CA ARG A 193 8.64 17.20 0.24
C ARG A 193 9.93 17.96 -0.02
N GLU A 194 9.94 19.23 0.33
CA GLU A 194 11.17 20.00 0.34
C GLU A 194 11.59 20.25 1.79
N ASN A 195 12.79 19.79 2.15
CA ASN A 195 13.41 20.23 3.40
C ASN A 195 13.94 21.64 3.19
N LEU A 196 13.12 22.63 3.55
CA LEU A 196 13.55 24.02 3.74
C LEU A 196 14.16 24.14 5.14
N GLY A 197 15.46 23.84 5.24
CA GLY A 197 16.27 24.30 6.36
C GLY A 197 17.06 25.51 5.88
N ASP A 198 16.81 26.67 6.49
CA ASP A 198 17.68 27.83 6.34
C ASP A 198 18.74 27.80 7.43
N LEU A 199 20.02 27.84 7.03
CA LEU A 199 21.11 28.05 7.96
C LEU A 199 21.50 29.53 7.90
N TRP A 200 21.22 30.26 8.97
CA TRP A 200 21.71 31.63 9.13
C TRP A 200 22.99 31.60 9.96
N VAL A 201 24.05 32.19 9.43
CA VAL A 201 25.27 32.51 10.17
C VAL A 201 25.24 34.01 10.44
N MET A 202 25.41 34.38 11.70
CA MET A 202 25.66 35.77 12.10
C MET A 202 27.03 35.80 12.76
N ASP A 203 27.86 36.75 12.34
CA ASP A 203 29.10 37.04 13.05
C ASP A 203 28.77 37.72 14.37
N VAL A 204 29.40 37.26 15.44
CA VAL A 204 29.33 37.92 16.75
C VAL A 204 30.65 38.65 16.92
N GLU A 205 30.60 39.99 16.91
CA GLU A 205 31.74 40.81 17.32
C GLU A 205 32.02 40.55 18.81
N GLN A 206 33.29 40.33 19.16
CA GLN A 206 33.75 40.16 20.54
C GLN A 206 33.96 41.50 21.23
#